data_AF-A0A3D4Z033-F1
#
_entry.id   AF-A0A3D4Z033-F1
#
_cell.length_a   1.000
_cell.length_b   1.000
_cell.length_c   1.000
_cell.angle_alpha   90.00
_cell.angle_beta   90.00
_cell.angle_gamma   90.00
#
_symmetry.space_group_name_H-M   'P 1'
#
loop_
_entity.id
_entity.type
_entity.pdbx_description
1 polymer ?
#
loop_
_entity_poly.entity_id
_entity_poly.type
_entity_poly.pdbx_seq_one_letter_code
_entity_poly.pdbx_strand_id
1 'polypeptide(L)'
;EATQGGGLFLSDGETTIQNSTISDNKASVIAGGIFFQGEGRLQIDSSTISNNTSILAGGGLTLGFVSEVLISNSTISGNEAVGGIIEAGAPEGSLGYGGGIYRTGTGPVILVNSTVSGNTALTDGGGIFIEINSEEPLGPLDPNLNQFYNVTLAKNTATQGKGGGIAVSMTNFPQDLGASTESFAGFTNTLIADNSAGTEAPDCFGILTSQGYNLVSNIEGCTGFNQAGDQPGVPALIGPLANNGGPTQTHALQSGSTAIDRGNPEGCIDSNGAVLMRDQRNFTRPVNATGQASAICDIGAFEVGLGDSNSTLKVTKTDDVEGSVSVGDSFSYTITVTNLSSEPAMDVQLNDPLPSEVTFKGPISSSQGTCSNSGNVVNCDLGDIAANATVTIQFAVIASSPNNGVVNTVTVRALTNATTTTQTATVTTQVIEGDLQGSGCILNAANYAPGSLIGMFLPLGLGLSFIVRRRVK
;
A
#
# COMPACT_ATOMS: atom_id res chain seq x y z
N GLU A 1 28.43 -12.50 2.85
CA GLU A 1 27.79 -11.73 1.76
C GLU A 1 27.46 -12.69 0.64
N ALA A 2 26.25 -12.61 0.08
CA ALA A 2 25.90 -13.42 -1.08
C ALA A 2 26.59 -12.83 -2.33
N THR A 3 26.94 -13.67 -3.29
CA THR A 3 27.47 -13.18 -4.57
C THR A 3 26.38 -12.47 -5.38
N GLN A 4 25.17 -13.02 -5.37
CA GLN A 4 24.02 -12.54 -6.14
C GLN A 4 22.73 -12.72 -5.33
N GLY A 5 21.75 -11.84 -5.51
CA GLY A 5 20.43 -11.97 -4.87
C GLY A 5 20.54 -11.91 -3.34
N GLY A 6 21.06 -10.80 -2.81
CA GLY A 6 21.38 -10.66 -1.39
C GLY A 6 20.19 -10.92 -0.47
N GLY A 7 18.97 -10.59 -0.90
CA GLY A 7 17.72 -10.96 -0.23
C GLY A 7 17.13 -12.26 -0.79
N LEU A 8 16.87 -12.30 -2.10
CA LEU A 8 16.26 -13.44 -2.79
C LEU A 8 17.01 -13.78 -4.08
N PHE A 9 17.21 -15.08 -4.31
CA PHE A 9 17.66 -15.66 -5.57
C PHE A 9 16.56 -16.57 -6.11
N LEU A 10 16.06 -16.27 -7.30
CA LEU A 10 15.01 -17.00 -7.99
C LEU A 10 15.56 -17.55 -9.30
N SER A 11 15.44 -18.86 -9.53
CA SER A 11 15.99 -19.49 -10.74
C SER A 11 14.95 -19.70 -11.82
N ASP A 12 13.75 -20.23 -11.53
CA ASP A 12 12.70 -20.46 -12.53
C ASP A 12 11.30 -20.46 -11.86
N GLY A 13 10.25 -20.38 -12.69
CA GLY A 13 8.85 -20.54 -12.29
C GLY A 13 8.11 -19.23 -12.04
N GLU A 14 6.87 -19.36 -11.57
CA GLU A 14 6.05 -18.21 -11.16
C GLU A 14 6.25 -17.93 -9.67
N THR A 15 6.60 -16.68 -9.35
CA THR A 15 6.78 -16.22 -7.97
C THR A 15 5.96 -14.96 -7.75
N THR A 16 5.16 -14.95 -6.67
CA THR A 16 4.42 -13.76 -6.22
C THR A 16 4.98 -13.29 -4.88
N ILE A 17 5.35 -12.01 -4.83
CA ILE A 17 5.74 -11.28 -3.63
C ILE A 17 4.65 -10.25 -3.39
N GLN A 18 3.95 -10.35 -2.25
CA GLN A 18 2.84 -9.46 -1.94
C GLN A 18 2.96 -8.91 -0.52
N ASN A 19 2.62 -7.63 -0.32
CA ASN A 19 2.61 -6.98 1.00
C ASN A 19 3.91 -7.21 1.80
N SER A 20 5.05 -7.18 1.09
CA SER A 20 6.34 -7.60 1.63
C SER A 20 7.35 -6.47 1.58
N THR A 21 8.39 -6.59 2.43
CA THR A 21 9.54 -5.67 2.41
C THR A 21 10.82 -6.48 2.23
N ILE A 22 11.62 -6.10 1.23
CA ILE A 22 12.95 -6.65 0.99
C ILE A 22 13.92 -5.48 1.09
N SER A 23 14.57 -5.35 2.25
CA SER A 23 15.44 -4.21 2.52
C SER A 23 16.77 -4.54 3.15
N ASP A 24 17.73 -3.63 2.98
CA ASP A 24 19.04 -3.65 3.64
C ASP A 24 19.87 -4.91 3.32
N ASN A 25 19.63 -5.51 2.16
CA ASN A 25 20.38 -6.67 1.69
C ASN A 25 21.57 -6.23 0.84
N LYS A 26 22.63 -7.06 0.84
CA LYS A 26 23.86 -6.78 0.11
C LYS A 26 24.33 -7.98 -0.69
N ALA A 27 24.67 -7.74 -1.96
CA ALA A 27 25.34 -8.70 -2.83
C ALA A 27 26.71 -8.17 -3.30
N SER A 28 27.70 -9.06 -3.39
CA SER A 28 29.05 -8.67 -3.81
C SER A 28 29.19 -8.51 -5.32
N VAL A 29 28.17 -8.88 -6.11
CA VAL A 29 28.19 -8.76 -7.59
C VAL A 29 26.93 -8.07 -8.10
N ILE A 30 25.78 -8.75 -8.14
CA ILE A 30 24.53 -8.19 -8.69
C ILE A 30 23.34 -8.45 -7.76
N ALA A 31 22.25 -7.69 -7.93
CA ALA A 31 21.00 -7.90 -7.22
C ALA A 31 21.19 -7.89 -5.70
N GLY A 32 21.33 -6.69 -5.12
CA GLY A 32 21.38 -6.54 -3.66
C GLY A 32 20.11 -7.10 -3.02
N GLY A 33 18.95 -6.79 -3.59
CA GLY A 33 17.65 -7.32 -3.17
C GLY A 33 17.32 -8.65 -3.84
N ILE A 34 16.77 -8.61 -5.05
CA ILE A 34 16.24 -9.78 -5.76
C ILE A 34 17.03 -10.04 -7.04
N PHE A 35 17.56 -11.26 -7.19
CA PHE A 35 18.02 -11.76 -8.47
C PHE A 35 17.01 -12.76 -9.02
N PHE A 36 16.48 -12.52 -10.21
CA PHE A 36 15.63 -13.50 -10.91
C PHE A 36 16.30 -13.92 -12.21
N GLN A 37 16.87 -15.13 -12.26
CA GLN A 37 17.78 -15.55 -13.31
C GLN A 37 17.11 -16.19 -14.54
N GLY A 38 16.16 -17.10 -14.35
CA GLY A 38 15.68 -17.97 -15.43
C GLY A 38 14.25 -17.70 -15.87
N GLU A 39 13.59 -18.76 -16.34
CA GLU A 39 12.34 -18.66 -17.08
C GLU A 39 11.14 -18.59 -16.13
N GLY A 40 10.24 -17.65 -16.38
CA GLY A 40 9.00 -17.50 -15.64
C GLY A 40 8.67 -16.06 -15.31
N ARG A 41 7.73 -15.89 -14.38
CA ARG A 41 7.13 -14.59 -14.06
C ARG A 41 7.29 -14.26 -12.58
N LEU A 42 7.89 -13.11 -12.31
CA LEU A 42 7.95 -12.50 -10.99
C LEU A 42 6.86 -11.42 -10.90
N GLN A 43 5.91 -11.61 -9.99
CA GLN A 43 4.89 -10.63 -9.66
C GLN A 43 5.20 -10.01 -8.29
N ILE A 44 5.30 -8.69 -8.25
CA ILE A 44 5.52 -7.93 -7.02
C ILE A 44 4.35 -6.97 -6.87
N ASP A 45 3.54 -7.17 -5.84
CA ASP A 45 2.36 -6.35 -5.59
C ASP A 45 2.40 -5.74 -4.18
N SER A 46 2.05 -4.45 -4.07
CA SER A 46 1.90 -3.77 -2.78
C SER A 46 3.12 -3.94 -1.85
N SER A 47 4.32 -3.96 -2.42
CA SER A 47 5.56 -4.33 -1.72
C SER A 47 6.63 -3.25 -1.81
N THR A 48 7.61 -3.31 -0.91
CA THR A 48 8.74 -2.37 -0.86
C THR A 48 10.06 -3.10 -1.07
N ILE A 49 10.84 -2.71 -2.08
CA ILE A 49 12.25 -3.13 -2.22
C ILE A 49 13.13 -1.91 -1.96
N SER A 50 13.85 -1.88 -0.83
CA SER A 50 14.55 -0.66 -0.43
C SER A 50 15.92 -0.84 0.19
N ASN A 51 16.79 0.17 0.02
CA ASN A 51 18.12 0.21 0.66
C ASN A 51 18.98 -1.04 0.42
N ASN A 52 18.77 -1.74 -0.70
CA ASN A 52 19.58 -2.89 -1.05
C ASN A 52 20.79 -2.45 -1.89
N THR A 53 21.93 -3.09 -1.69
CA THR A 53 23.21 -2.68 -2.28
C THR A 53 23.84 -3.81 -3.09
N SER A 54 24.26 -3.54 -4.31
CA SER A 54 25.14 -4.41 -5.11
C SER A 54 26.36 -3.65 -5.61
N ILE A 55 27.36 -4.37 -6.12
CA ILE A 55 28.53 -3.75 -6.71
C ILE A 55 28.27 -3.37 -8.18
N LEU A 56 27.85 -4.32 -9.01
CA LEU A 56 27.85 -4.17 -10.46
C LEU A 56 26.52 -3.70 -11.06
N ALA A 57 25.40 -4.26 -10.59
CA ALA A 57 24.10 -3.94 -11.18
C ALA A 57 22.94 -4.31 -10.27
N GLY A 58 21.83 -3.59 -10.42
CA GLY A 58 20.58 -3.90 -9.73
C GLY A 58 20.76 -3.85 -8.22
N GLY A 59 20.87 -2.66 -7.63
CA GLY A 59 20.87 -2.55 -6.17
C GLY A 59 19.62 -3.23 -5.59
N GLY A 60 18.47 -2.91 -6.17
CA GLY A 60 17.18 -3.53 -5.82
C GLY A 60 16.97 -4.86 -6.53
N LEU A 61 16.88 -4.84 -7.86
CA LEU A 61 16.52 -5.99 -8.68
C LEU A 61 17.48 -6.18 -9.86
N THR A 62 17.85 -7.43 -10.13
CA THR A 62 18.44 -7.84 -11.42
C THR A 62 17.57 -8.92 -12.04
N LEU A 63 17.27 -8.74 -13.33
CA LEU A 63 16.41 -9.61 -14.12
C LEU A 63 17.24 -10.30 -15.20
N GLY A 64 17.18 -11.62 -15.24
CA GLY A 64 17.85 -12.48 -16.19
C GLY A 64 17.17 -12.47 -17.57
N PHE A 65 17.83 -13.07 -18.55
CA PHE A 65 17.64 -12.75 -19.98
C PHE A 65 16.19 -12.83 -20.46
N VAL A 66 15.44 -13.88 -20.09
CA VAL A 66 14.06 -14.12 -20.54
C VAL A 66 12.99 -13.92 -19.45
N SER A 67 13.41 -13.56 -18.23
CA SER A 67 12.49 -13.41 -17.09
C SER A 67 11.41 -12.34 -17.36
N GLU A 68 10.19 -12.55 -16.90
CA GLU A 68 9.14 -11.53 -16.94
C GLU A 68 8.95 -10.93 -15.55
N VAL A 69 8.82 -9.60 -15.45
CA VAL A 69 8.45 -8.96 -14.17
C VAL A 69 7.24 -8.05 -14.33
N LEU A 70 6.28 -8.21 -13.43
CA LEU A 70 5.18 -7.27 -13.21
C LEU A 70 5.29 -6.71 -11.80
N ILE A 71 5.40 -5.39 -11.69
CA ILE A 71 5.47 -4.67 -10.42
C ILE A 71 4.26 -3.73 -10.33
N SER A 72 3.36 -4.00 -9.39
CA SER A 72 2.15 -3.22 -9.16
C SER A 72 2.10 -2.63 -7.76
N ASN A 73 1.58 -1.41 -7.63
CA ASN A 73 1.31 -0.74 -6.35
C ASN A 73 2.53 -0.73 -5.38
N SER A 74 3.75 -0.74 -5.91
CA SER A 74 4.96 -1.03 -5.14
C SER A 74 5.95 0.13 -5.17
N THR A 75 6.84 0.15 -4.17
CA THR A 75 7.93 1.14 -4.08
C THR A 75 9.28 0.45 -4.22
N ILE A 76 10.13 0.95 -5.11
CA ILE A 76 11.54 0.56 -5.23
C ILE A 76 12.37 1.78 -4.88
N SER A 77 13.03 1.79 -3.72
CA SER A 77 13.66 3.03 -3.24
C SER A 77 14.98 2.90 -2.50
N GLY A 78 15.84 3.89 -2.64
CA GLY A 78 17.11 3.94 -1.89
C GLY A 78 18.08 2.81 -2.22
N ASN A 79 17.84 2.03 -3.28
CA ASN A 79 18.72 0.93 -3.66
C ASN A 79 19.94 1.46 -4.42
N GLU A 80 21.08 0.78 -4.28
CA GLU A 80 22.36 1.28 -4.77
C GLU A 80 23.15 0.20 -5.54
N ALA A 81 23.54 0.52 -6.77
CA ALA A 81 24.60 -0.16 -7.51
C ALA A 81 25.88 0.69 -7.43
N VAL A 82 26.72 0.38 -6.44
CA VAL A 82 27.82 1.25 -5.97
C VAL A 82 28.87 1.49 -7.06
N GLY A 83 29.07 0.49 -7.92
CA GLY A 83 30.19 0.42 -8.84
C GLY A 83 31.55 0.27 -8.13
N GLY A 84 32.49 -0.37 -8.80
CA GLY A 84 33.82 -0.58 -8.24
C GLY A 84 34.69 -1.48 -9.10
N ILE A 85 35.98 -1.52 -8.77
CA ILE A 85 36.95 -2.38 -9.44
C ILE A 85 36.72 -3.81 -8.93
N ILE A 86 36.08 -4.65 -9.74
CA ILE A 86 35.99 -6.10 -9.53
C ILE A 86 37.36 -6.74 -9.79
N GLU A 87 38.21 -6.77 -8.77
CA GLU A 87 39.55 -7.41 -8.80
C GLU A 87 40.55 -6.85 -9.86
N ALA A 88 41.84 -7.06 -9.61
CA ALA A 88 42.89 -6.69 -10.56
C ALA A 88 42.85 -7.64 -11.77
N GLY A 89 42.23 -7.21 -12.87
CA GLY A 89 42.16 -7.96 -14.12
C GLY A 89 40.78 -8.01 -14.78
N ALA A 90 39.74 -7.48 -14.15
CA ALA A 90 38.48 -7.22 -14.87
C ALA A 90 38.67 -6.11 -15.92
N PRO A 91 38.01 -6.22 -17.09
CA PRO A 91 38.06 -5.19 -18.11
C PRO A 91 37.62 -3.84 -17.50
N GLU A 92 38.34 -2.78 -17.85
CA GLU A 92 38.17 -1.44 -17.26
C GLU A 92 36.71 -0.96 -17.29
N GLY A 93 36.23 -0.53 -16.12
CA GLY A 93 34.94 0.13 -15.93
C GLY A 93 34.36 -0.21 -14.57
N SER A 94 34.23 0.78 -13.68
CA SER A 94 33.44 0.62 -12.45
C SER A 94 31.97 0.54 -12.84
N LEU A 95 31.49 -0.64 -13.23
CA LEU A 95 30.11 -0.82 -13.68
C LEU A 95 29.19 -0.79 -12.46
N GLY A 96 28.15 0.03 -12.50
CA GLY A 96 27.16 0.16 -11.44
C GLY A 96 25.84 0.58 -12.06
N TYR A 97 25.16 -0.33 -12.77
CA TYR A 97 23.97 -0.05 -13.57
C TYR A 97 22.67 -0.29 -12.81
N GLY A 98 21.64 0.51 -13.06
CA GLY A 98 20.29 0.18 -12.60
C GLY A 98 20.18 0.13 -11.08
N GLY A 99 20.36 1.25 -10.39
CA GLY A 99 20.37 1.29 -8.92
C GLY A 99 19.13 0.63 -8.32
N GLY A 100 17.95 0.93 -8.87
CA GLY A 100 16.70 0.25 -8.53
C GLY A 100 16.55 -1.08 -9.27
N ILE A 101 16.41 -1.02 -10.60
CA ILE A 101 16.21 -2.18 -11.46
C ILE A 101 17.28 -2.19 -12.55
N TYR A 102 17.93 -3.34 -12.73
CA TYR A 102 18.75 -3.63 -13.90
C TYR A 102 18.14 -4.79 -14.69
N ARG A 103 17.87 -4.53 -15.97
CA ARG A 103 17.42 -5.54 -16.93
C ARG A 103 18.48 -5.79 -17.98
N THR A 104 18.79 -7.06 -18.19
CA THR A 104 19.54 -7.54 -19.35
C THR A 104 18.69 -8.56 -20.12
N GLY A 105 18.65 -8.48 -21.45
CA GLY A 105 17.91 -9.42 -22.31
C GLY A 105 16.51 -8.98 -22.77
N THR A 106 15.65 -9.95 -23.10
CA THR A 106 14.46 -9.77 -23.97
C THR A 106 13.10 -10.01 -23.30
N GLY A 107 13.04 -10.32 -22.01
CA GLY A 107 11.77 -10.40 -21.30
C GLY A 107 11.27 -9.02 -20.82
N PRO A 108 9.95 -8.87 -20.62
CA PRO A 108 9.32 -7.60 -20.29
C PRO A 108 9.57 -7.16 -18.84
N VAL A 109 9.75 -5.84 -18.68
CA VAL A 109 9.63 -5.13 -17.40
C VAL A 109 8.36 -4.28 -17.44
N ILE A 110 7.36 -4.67 -16.65
CA ILE A 110 6.07 -3.97 -16.58
C ILE A 110 5.89 -3.37 -15.18
N LEU A 111 5.73 -2.05 -15.11
CA LEU A 111 5.38 -1.35 -13.88
C LEU A 111 4.01 -0.71 -14.02
N VAL A 112 3.16 -0.88 -13.01
CA VAL A 112 1.81 -0.30 -12.92
C VAL A 112 1.64 0.37 -11.56
N ASN A 113 1.14 1.61 -11.50
CA ASN A 113 0.84 2.31 -10.24
C ASN A 113 2.01 2.27 -9.23
N SER A 114 3.25 2.34 -9.70
CA SER A 114 4.43 2.06 -8.86
C SER A 114 5.38 3.25 -8.81
N THR A 115 6.16 3.35 -7.74
CA THR A 115 7.13 4.43 -7.52
C THR A 115 8.54 3.86 -7.48
N VAL A 116 9.43 4.40 -8.32
CA VAL A 116 10.87 4.11 -8.29
C VAL A 116 11.58 5.40 -7.91
N SER A 117 12.15 5.44 -6.71
CA SER A 117 12.65 6.70 -6.16
C SER A 117 13.89 6.63 -5.29
N GLY A 118 14.79 7.61 -5.43
CA GLY A 118 15.97 7.70 -4.57
C GLY A 118 16.99 6.59 -4.80
N ASN A 119 16.91 5.84 -5.90
CA ASN A 119 17.89 4.80 -6.21
C ASN A 119 19.13 5.41 -6.87
N THR A 120 20.30 4.80 -6.63
CA THR A 120 21.59 5.32 -7.07
C THR A 120 22.37 4.27 -7.87
N ALA A 121 22.88 4.68 -9.02
CA ALA A 121 23.77 3.92 -9.87
C ALA A 121 25.08 4.69 -10.02
N LEU A 122 26.22 4.01 -10.07
CA LEU A 122 27.47 4.68 -10.41
C LEU A 122 27.46 5.15 -11.86
N THR A 123 27.01 4.28 -12.77
CA THR A 123 26.96 4.53 -14.21
C THR A 123 25.54 4.93 -14.59
N ASP A 124 24.90 4.24 -15.53
CA ASP A 124 23.61 4.65 -16.10
C ASP A 124 22.42 4.05 -15.37
N GLY A 125 21.27 4.73 -15.45
CA GLY A 125 20.00 4.22 -14.94
C GLY A 125 19.95 4.21 -13.42
N GLY A 126 19.97 5.38 -12.78
CA GLY A 126 19.87 5.46 -11.31
C GLY A 126 18.66 4.69 -10.78
N GLY A 127 17.50 4.90 -11.38
CA GLY A 127 16.27 4.17 -11.10
C GLY A 127 16.24 2.85 -11.85
N ILE A 128 16.26 2.93 -13.17
CA ILE A 128 16.12 1.77 -14.05
C ILE A 128 17.17 1.82 -15.16
N PHE A 129 17.89 0.73 -15.35
CA PHE A 129 18.71 0.50 -16.54
C PHE A 129 18.18 -0.70 -17.32
N ILE A 130 17.89 -0.49 -18.60
CA ILE A 130 17.51 -1.56 -19.52
C ILE A 130 18.62 -1.68 -20.57
N GLU A 131 19.29 -2.81 -20.53
CA GLU A 131 20.36 -3.17 -21.45
C GLU A 131 19.80 -3.94 -22.64
N ILE A 132 20.09 -3.42 -23.84
CA ILE A 132 19.81 -4.12 -25.09
C ILE A 132 21.06 -4.89 -25.50
N ASN A 133 21.06 -6.21 -25.31
CA ASN A 133 22.18 -7.08 -25.68
C ASN A 133 22.09 -7.51 -27.15
N SER A 134 23.14 -7.24 -27.92
CA SER A 134 23.24 -7.60 -29.35
C SER A 134 24.00 -8.92 -29.60
N GLU A 135 24.27 -9.73 -28.56
CA GLU A 135 25.06 -10.97 -28.66
C GLU A 135 24.32 -12.10 -29.40
N GLU A 136 22.99 -12.02 -29.48
CA GLU A 136 22.15 -12.89 -30.32
C GLU A 136 21.51 -12.06 -31.44
N PRO A 137 21.14 -12.63 -32.60
CA PRO A 137 20.43 -11.90 -33.64
C PRO A 137 19.15 -11.32 -33.04
N LEU A 138 19.15 -10.02 -32.75
CA LEU A 138 17.96 -9.33 -32.33
C LEU A 138 16.94 -9.51 -33.46
N GLY A 139 15.85 -10.24 -33.17
CA GLY A 139 14.62 -10.06 -33.92
C GLY A 139 14.22 -8.57 -33.87
N PRO A 140 13.18 -8.16 -34.61
CA PRO A 140 12.68 -6.79 -34.50
C PRO A 140 12.47 -6.43 -33.01
N LEU A 141 13.03 -5.31 -32.57
CA LEU A 141 12.89 -4.87 -31.19
C LEU A 141 11.42 -4.54 -30.98
N ASP A 142 10.78 -5.16 -29.97
CA ASP A 142 9.39 -4.85 -29.65
C ASP A 142 9.32 -3.57 -28.81
N PRO A 143 8.79 -2.45 -29.35
CA PRO A 143 8.63 -1.21 -28.59
C PRO A 143 7.65 -1.33 -27.42
N ASN A 144 6.89 -2.42 -27.37
CA ASN A 144 5.95 -2.69 -26.31
C ASN A 144 6.50 -3.67 -25.25
N LEU A 145 7.79 -4.02 -25.29
CA LEU A 145 8.35 -5.01 -24.38
C LEU A 145 8.39 -4.51 -22.93
N ASN A 146 9.00 -3.35 -22.69
CA ASN A 146 9.05 -2.76 -21.34
C ASN A 146 8.02 -1.64 -21.24
N GLN A 147 7.10 -1.71 -20.27
CA GLN A 147 5.94 -0.83 -20.22
C GLN A 147 5.73 -0.22 -18.83
N PHE A 148 5.51 1.08 -18.81
CA PHE A 148 5.34 1.87 -17.59
C PHE A 148 3.98 2.58 -17.62
N TYR A 149 3.06 2.14 -16.76
CA TYR A 149 1.70 2.67 -16.66
C TYR A 149 1.49 3.33 -15.32
N ASN A 150 1.22 4.65 -15.31
CA ASN A 150 0.93 5.37 -14.08
C ASN A 150 2.10 5.24 -13.07
N VAL A 151 3.32 5.40 -13.54
CA VAL A 151 4.54 5.23 -12.75
C VAL A 151 5.09 6.58 -12.33
N THR A 152 5.76 6.63 -11.18
CA THR A 152 6.56 7.79 -10.77
C THR A 152 8.04 7.37 -10.70
N LEU A 153 8.87 7.88 -11.61
CA LEU A 153 10.32 7.72 -11.62
C LEU A 153 10.96 9.03 -11.15
N ALA A 154 11.34 9.11 -9.87
CA ALA A 154 11.78 10.38 -9.30
C ALA A 154 12.98 10.31 -8.37
N LYS A 155 13.79 11.37 -8.32
CA LYS A 155 14.90 11.49 -7.35
C LYS A 155 15.96 10.39 -7.44
N ASN A 156 16.03 9.69 -8.57
CA ASN A 156 17.05 8.68 -8.81
C ASN A 156 18.32 9.33 -9.37
N THR A 157 19.48 8.72 -9.12
CA THR A 157 20.80 9.31 -9.40
C THR A 157 21.70 8.36 -10.18
N ALA A 158 22.19 8.81 -11.33
CA ALA A 158 23.26 8.20 -12.11
C ALA A 158 24.55 9.01 -11.89
N THR A 159 25.39 8.60 -10.93
CA THR A 159 26.45 9.48 -10.37
C THR A 159 27.50 9.90 -11.39
N GLN A 160 27.87 9.01 -12.32
CA GLN A 160 28.86 9.23 -13.38
C GLN A 160 28.33 8.86 -14.77
N GLY A 161 27.05 8.47 -14.88
CA GLY A 161 26.42 8.09 -16.14
C GLY A 161 25.28 9.02 -16.53
N LYS A 162 24.34 8.45 -17.30
CA LYS A 162 23.16 9.08 -17.90
C LYS A 162 21.88 8.46 -17.36
N GLY A 163 20.75 9.14 -17.58
CA GLY A 163 19.42 8.59 -17.27
C GLY A 163 19.27 8.28 -15.79
N GLY A 164 19.41 9.29 -14.94
CA GLY A 164 19.18 9.16 -13.49
C GLY A 164 17.85 8.46 -13.19
N GLY A 165 16.77 8.85 -13.86
CA GLY A 165 15.48 8.15 -13.77
C GLY A 165 15.51 6.80 -14.48
N ILE A 166 15.66 6.82 -15.80
CA ILE A 166 15.77 5.62 -16.64
C ILE A 166 16.80 5.79 -17.75
N ALA A 167 17.57 4.74 -18.02
CA ALA A 167 18.43 4.65 -19.20
C ALA A 167 18.16 3.35 -19.97
N VAL A 168 17.98 3.48 -21.28
CA VAL A 168 17.89 2.35 -22.22
C VAL A 168 19.08 2.44 -23.16
N SER A 169 20.01 1.49 -23.07
CA SER A 169 21.28 1.57 -23.81
C SER A 169 21.78 0.21 -24.28
N MET A 170 22.63 0.23 -25.31
CA MET A 170 23.42 -0.91 -25.76
C MET A 170 24.85 -0.76 -25.22
N THR A 171 25.30 -1.68 -24.39
CA THR A 171 26.64 -1.64 -23.76
C THR A 171 27.78 -2.03 -24.71
N ASN A 172 27.47 -2.59 -25.89
CA ASN A 172 28.46 -3.07 -26.88
C ASN A 172 28.58 -2.22 -28.16
N PHE A 173 27.91 -1.07 -28.26
CA PHE A 173 28.03 -0.18 -29.42
C PHE A 173 28.39 1.26 -29.04
N PRO A 174 29.52 1.83 -29.52
CA PRO A 174 29.90 3.22 -29.29
C PRO A 174 29.13 4.21 -30.19
N GLN A 175 28.04 3.79 -30.82
CA GLN A 175 27.20 4.64 -31.67
C GLN A 175 25.97 5.05 -30.86
N ASP A 176 25.82 6.36 -30.71
CA ASP A 176 24.56 7.01 -30.32
C ASP A 176 23.38 6.28 -30.99
N LEU A 177 22.44 5.77 -30.17
CA LEU A 177 21.21 5.14 -30.65
C LEU A 177 20.25 6.12 -31.35
N GLY A 178 20.70 7.35 -31.65
CA GLY A 178 19.95 8.42 -32.30
C GLY A 178 19.47 8.13 -33.73
N ALA A 179 19.53 6.87 -34.20
CA ALA A 179 19.10 6.47 -35.54
C ALA A 179 18.20 5.21 -35.59
N SER A 180 18.00 4.45 -34.51
CA SER A 180 17.03 3.35 -34.51
C SER A 180 15.64 3.85 -34.14
N THR A 181 14.65 3.57 -35.01
CA THR A 181 13.25 3.99 -34.85
C THR A 181 12.43 3.03 -33.97
N GLU A 182 13.03 1.93 -33.50
CA GLU A 182 12.36 0.93 -32.68
C GLU A 182 12.68 1.20 -31.21
N SER A 183 11.66 1.65 -30.46
CA SER A 183 11.75 1.83 -29.01
C SER A 183 11.88 0.50 -28.29
N PHE A 184 12.27 0.55 -27.01
CA PHE A 184 12.30 -0.62 -26.14
C PHE A 184 11.59 -0.38 -24.80
N ALA A 185 11.14 0.85 -24.55
CA ALA A 185 10.40 1.24 -23.36
C ALA A 185 9.24 2.19 -23.71
N GLY A 186 8.02 1.78 -23.37
CA GLY A 186 6.79 2.54 -23.57
C GLY A 186 6.27 3.15 -22.27
N PHE A 187 5.81 4.40 -22.34
CA PHE A 187 5.33 5.15 -21.19
C PHE A 187 3.91 5.65 -21.42
N THR A 188 3.01 5.30 -20.51
CA THR A 188 1.64 5.81 -20.46
C THR A 188 1.42 6.45 -19.10
N ASN A 189 0.91 7.69 -19.10
CA ASN A 189 0.48 8.35 -17.87
C ASN A 189 1.58 8.40 -16.78
N THR A 190 2.84 8.51 -17.17
CA THR A 190 4.00 8.33 -16.28
C THR A 190 4.70 9.66 -16.01
N LEU A 191 5.13 9.84 -14.76
CA LEU A 191 5.84 11.02 -14.27
C LEU A 191 7.33 10.68 -14.11
N ILE A 192 8.21 11.39 -14.81
CA ILE A 192 9.68 11.28 -14.71
C ILE A 192 10.23 12.65 -14.33
N ALA A 193 10.75 12.80 -13.11
CA ALA A 193 11.14 14.12 -12.62
C ALA A 193 12.15 14.08 -11.45
N ASP A 194 12.80 15.21 -11.20
CA ASP A 194 13.74 15.42 -10.08
C ASP A 194 14.88 14.39 -10.02
N ASN A 195 15.18 13.70 -11.12
CA ASN A 195 16.32 12.78 -11.18
C ASN A 195 17.62 13.55 -11.45
N SER A 196 18.77 12.91 -11.24
CA SER A 196 20.07 13.51 -11.50
C SER A 196 21.02 12.57 -12.23
N ALA A 197 21.87 13.13 -13.08
CA ALA A 197 22.91 12.41 -13.80
C ALA A 197 24.20 13.23 -13.79
N GLY A 198 25.34 12.56 -13.61
CA GLY A 198 26.66 13.20 -13.55
C GLY A 198 27.18 13.67 -14.90
N THR A 199 26.67 13.10 -15.99
CA THR A 199 27.07 13.49 -17.35
C THR A 199 25.99 14.31 -18.05
N GLU A 200 24.89 13.68 -18.46
CA GLU A 200 23.76 14.31 -19.15
C GLU A 200 22.47 13.52 -18.91
N ALA A 201 21.36 14.06 -19.39
CA ALA A 201 20.09 13.35 -19.49
C ALA A 201 19.56 12.82 -18.15
N PRO A 202 19.31 13.69 -17.15
CA PRO A 202 19.01 13.26 -15.79
C PRO A 202 17.71 12.46 -15.63
N ASP A 203 16.65 12.78 -16.36
CA ASP A 203 15.37 12.08 -16.22
C ASP A 203 15.32 10.80 -17.07
N CYS A 204 15.76 10.87 -18.33
CA CYS A 204 15.74 9.75 -19.23
C CYS A 204 16.85 9.80 -20.27
N PHE A 205 17.40 8.65 -20.63
CA PHE A 205 18.33 8.48 -21.74
C PHE A 205 17.96 7.26 -22.60
N GLY A 206 18.09 7.37 -23.91
CA GLY A 206 17.93 6.25 -24.84
C GLY A 206 16.65 6.32 -25.68
N ILE A 207 16.28 5.18 -26.26
CA ILE A 207 15.14 5.08 -27.18
C ILE A 207 13.87 4.77 -26.40
N LEU A 208 13.06 5.80 -26.21
CA LEU A 208 11.83 5.77 -25.42
C LEU A 208 10.65 6.13 -26.32
N THR A 209 9.47 5.64 -26.00
CA THR A 209 8.23 6.01 -26.70
C THR A 209 7.16 6.40 -25.70
N SER A 210 6.61 7.60 -25.88
CA SER A 210 5.38 7.96 -25.23
C SER A 210 4.19 7.31 -25.92
N GLN A 211 3.25 6.84 -25.12
CA GLN A 211 1.89 6.46 -25.51
C GLN A 211 0.86 7.51 -25.05
N GLY A 212 1.35 8.66 -24.55
CA GLY A 212 0.56 9.82 -24.15
C GLY A 212 0.48 10.04 -22.65
N TYR A 213 0.09 11.28 -22.32
CA TYR A 213 -0.20 11.74 -20.96
C TYR A 213 0.96 11.63 -19.97
N ASN A 214 2.20 11.69 -20.44
CA ASN A 214 3.38 11.64 -19.58
C ASN A 214 3.84 13.04 -19.15
N LEU A 215 4.53 13.15 -18.02
CA LEU A 215 5.21 14.37 -17.59
C LEU A 215 6.69 14.07 -17.42
N VAL A 216 7.54 14.83 -18.12
CA VAL A 216 9.00 14.71 -18.02
C VAL A 216 9.58 16.08 -17.70
N SER A 217 10.27 16.23 -16.57
CA SER A 217 10.75 17.55 -16.12
C SER A 217 11.98 18.05 -16.86
N ASN A 218 12.94 17.18 -17.16
CA ASN A 218 14.09 17.47 -18.00
C ASN A 218 14.08 16.54 -19.22
N ILE A 219 14.06 17.13 -20.41
CA ILE A 219 13.92 16.41 -21.67
C ILE A 219 15.26 16.12 -22.37
N GLU A 220 16.39 16.55 -21.79
CA GLU A 220 17.71 16.21 -22.30
C GLU A 220 17.86 14.68 -22.33
N GLY A 221 18.23 14.12 -23.48
CA GLY A 221 18.33 12.66 -23.70
C GLY A 221 17.00 11.89 -23.74
N CYS A 222 15.87 12.54 -23.43
CA CYS A 222 14.55 11.95 -23.48
C CYS A 222 13.93 12.12 -24.88
N THR A 223 14.02 11.10 -25.72
CA THR A 223 13.32 11.11 -27.02
C THR A 223 11.87 10.62 -26.87
N GLY A 224 10.96 11.10 -27.72
CA GLY A 224 9.65 10.44 -27.92
C GLY A 224 8.47 10.92 -27.07
N PHE A 225 8.62 11.94 -26.22
CA PHE A 225 7.54 12.54 -25.43
C PHE A 225 6.84 13.70 -26.16
N ASN A 226 6.13 13.35 -27.23
CA ASN A 226 5.44 14.29 -28.12
C ASN A 226 4.02 13.84 -28.50
N GLN A 227 3.44 12.92 -27.73
CA GLN A 227 2.09 12.40 -27.94
C GLN A 227 1.03 13.25 -27.22
N ALA A 228 -0.23 12.90 -27.43
CA ALA A 228 -1.36 13.58 -26.81
C ALA A 228 -1.22 13.60 -25.27
N GLY A 229 -1.40 14.79 -24.68
CA GLY A 229 -1.36 14.97 -23.23
C GLY A 229 0.05 14.99 -22.61
N ASP A 230 1.11 14.75 -23.38
CA ASP A 230 2.47 14.84 -22.86
C ASP A 230 2.83 16.26 -22.42
N GLN A 231 3.61 16.34 -21.34
CA GLN A 231 4.10 17.57 -20.73
C GLN A 231 5.64 17.55 -20.62
N PRO A 232 6.36 17.67 -21.76
CA PRO A 232 7.82 17.68 -21.78
C PRO A 232 8.38 19.03 -21.29
N GLY A 233 9.40 18.96 -20.42
CA GLY A 233 10.13 20.14 -19.93
C GLY A 233 9.40 20.91 -18.84
N VAL A 234 8.47 20.26 -18.12
CA VAL A 234 7.62 20.90 -17.10
C VAL A 234 7.98 20.38 -15.70
N PRO A 235 8.21 21.27 -14.71
CA PRO A 235 8.45 20.84 -13.33
C PRO A 235 7.27 20.04 -12.77
N ALA A 236 7.56 18.88 -12.17
CA ALA A 236 6.52 17.99 -11.64
C ALA A 236 5.91 18.48 -10.31
N LEU A 237 6.66 19.24 -9.51
CA LEU A 237 6.26 19.71 -8.16
C LEU A 237 5.76 18.56 -7.27
N ILE A 238 6.69 17.70 -6.85
CA ILE A 238 6.40 16.52 -6.03
C ILE A 238 6.95 16.63 -4.60
N GLY A 239 6.25 16.04 -3.63
CA GLY A 239 6.68 15.94 -2.24
C GLY A 239 7.89 15.02 -2.02
N PRO A 240 8.39 14.90 -0.78
CA PRO A 240 9.33 13.84 -0.43
C PRO A 240 8.72 12.45 -0.67
N LEU A 241 9.57 11.42 -0.81
CA LEU A 241 9.10 10.05 -0.72
C LEU A 241 8.68 9.82 0.74
N ALA A 242 7.40 9.56 0.96
CA ALA A 242 6.84 9.49 2.30
C ALA A 242 5.67 8.49 2.35
N ASN A 243 5.26 8.15 3.57
CA ASN A 243 4.01 7.45 3.76
C ASN A 243 2.85 8.44 3.58
N ASN A 244 2.32 8.54 2.36
CA ASN A 244 1.16 9.37 2.04
C ASN A 244 -0.17 8.59 2.13
N GLY A 245 -0.17 7.55 2.98
CA GLY A 245 -1.20 6.51 3.03
C GLY A 245 -0.94 5.36 2.05
N GLY A 246 -1.71 4.28 2.20
CA GLY A 246 -1.56 3.06 1.40
C GLY A 246 -0.54 2.06 1.94
N PRO A 247 -0.28 0.96 1.19
CA PRO A 247 0.64 -0.10 1.63
C PRO A 247 2.13 0.25 1.48
N THR A 248 2.47 1.22 0.62
CA THR A 248 3.84 1.55 0.22
C THR A 248 4.05 3.07 0.09
N GLN A 249 5.30 3.54 0.05
CA GLN A 249 5.61 4.98 0.02
C GLN A 249 5.47 5.58 -1.38
N THR A 250 4.90 6.78 -1.46
CA THR A 250 4.67 7.51 -2.72
C THR A 250 5.28 8.92 -2.68
N HIS A 251 5.24 9.60 -3.83
CA HIS A 251 5.38 11.05 -3.91
C HIS A 251 4.00 11.69 -4.07
N ALA A 252 3.53 12.41 -3.05
CA ALA A 252 2.34 13.24 -3.20
C ALA A 252 2.62 14.39 -4.18
N LEU A 253 1.67 14.69 -5.07
CA LEU A 253 1.75 15.87 -5.93
C LEU A 253 1.46 17.13 -5.10
N GLN A 254 2.28 18.16 -5.27
CA GLN A 254 2.11 19.42 -4.57
C GLN A 254 1.05 20.29 -5.26
N SER A 255 0.47 21.23 -4.50
CA SER A 255 -0.43 22.25 -5.07
C SER A 255 0.26 23.00 -6.21
N GLY A 256 -0.42 23.10 -7.35
CA GLY A 256 0.11 23.73 -8.57
C GLY A 256 0.89 22.79 -9.49
N SER A 257 1.09 21.52 -9.12
CA SER A 257 1.62 20.50 -10.03
C SER A 257 0.76 20.39 -11.28
N THR A 258 1.39 20.37 -12.45
CA THR A 258 0.70 20.18 -13.72
C THR A 258 0.41 18.70 -14.00
N ALA A 259 0.80 17.78 -13.12
CA ALA A 259 0.36 16.39 -13.18
C ALA A 259 -1.09 16.20 -12.73
N ILE A 260 -1.66 17.16 -11.99
CA ILE A 260 -2.99 17.06 -11.38
C ILE A 260 -4.10 17.20 -12.44
N ASP A 261 -4.98 16.20 -12.53
CA ASP A 261 -6.05 16.03 -13.52
C ASP A 261 -5.58 16.17 -14.97
N ARG A 262 -4.39 15.64 -15.29
CA ARG A 262 -3.80 15.72 -16.65
C ARG A 262 -3.43 14.38 -17.26
N GLY A 263 -3.85 13.30 -16.65
CA GLY A 263 -3.73 11.97 -17.19
C GLY A 263 -4.67 11.71 -18.37
N ASN A 264 -4.78 10.44 -18.77
CA ASN A 264 -5.65 10.03 -19.86
C ASN A 264 -7.14 10.30 -19.53
N PRO A 265 -7.87 11.13 -20.31
CA PRO A 265 -9.29 11.41 -20.08
C PRO A 265 -10.21 10.19 -20.22
N GLU A 266 -9.78 9.15 -20.95
CA GLU A 266 -10.50 7.88 -21.06
C GLU A 266 -10.28 6.95 -19.85
N GLY A 267 -9.42 7.37 -18.91
CA GLY A 267 -9.05 6.64 -17.71
C GLY A 267 -7.60 6.19 -17.72
N CYS A 268 -6.97 6.24 -16.54
CA CYS A 268 -5.68 5.62 -16.29
C CYS A 268 -5.81 4.10 -16.44
N ILE A 269 -5.02 3.46 -17.30
CA ILE A 269 -5.13 2.03 -17.61
C ILE A 269 -3.95 1.21 -17.07
N ASP A 270 -4.15 -0.10 -16.90
CA ASP A 270 -3.08 -1.07 -16.68
C ASP A 270 -2.49 -1.61 -18.00
N SER A 271 -1.58 -2.57 -17.89
CA SER A 271 -0.94 -3.25 -19.04
C SER A 271 -1.89 -4.07 -19.91
N ASN A 272 -3.11 -4.33 -19.46
CA ASN A 272 -4.16 -5.03 -20.21
C ASN A 272 -5.19 -4.07 -20.81
N GLY A 273 -5.01 -2.76 -20.62
CA GLY A 273 -5.97 -1.73 -21.03
C GLY A 273 -7.18 -1.58 -20.09
N ALA A 274 -7.15 -2.20 -18.91
CA ALA A 274 -8.22 -2.06 -17.92
C ALA A 274 -8.08 -0.73 -17.18
N VAL A 275 -9.17 0.03 -17.07
CA VAL A 275 -9.19 1.28 -16.30
C VAL A 275 -8.98 0.99 -14.83
N LEU A 276 -7.99 1.67 -14.25
CA LEU A 276 -7.63 1.63 -12.85
C LEU A 276 -8.54 2.55 -12.04
N MET A 277 -9.29 1.94 -11.12
CA MET A 277 -10.18 2.66 -10.21
C MET A 277 -9.48 3.14 -8.93
N ARG A 278 -8.20 2.80 -8.77
CA ARG A 278 -7.38 3.10 -7.59
C ARG A 278 -5.95 3.46 -7.99
N ASP A 279 -5.28 4.32 -7.22
CA ASP A 279 -3.84 4.61 -7.34
C ASP A 279 -2.97 3.62 -6.54
N GLN A 280 -1.65 3.86 -6.45
CA GLN A 280 -0.71 3.01 -5.69
C GLN A 280 -1.14 2.74 -4.25
N ARG A 281 -1.79 3.73 -3.63
CA ARG A 281 -2.15 3.71 -2.21
C ARG A 281 -3.46 2.97 -1.96
N ASN A 282 -4.06 2.44 -3.02
CA ASN A 282 -5.46 2.01 -3.05
C ASN A 282 -6.43 3.19 -2.81
N PHE A 283 -6.04 4.42 -3.17
CA PHE A 283 -6.92 5.59 -3.13
C PHE A 283 -7.78 5.68 -4.40
N THR A 284 -9.04 6.10 -4.31
CA THR A 284 -9.95 6.25 -5.46
C THR A 284 -9.32 7.05 -6.59
N ARG A 285 -9.51 6.60 -7.83
CA ARG A 285 -9.02 7.21 -9.08
C ARG A 285 -10.05 7.01 -10.21
N PRO A 286 -10.32 8.00 -11.08
CA PRO A 286 -9.86 9.39 -11.00
C PRO A 286 -10.63 10.23 -9.98
N VAL A 287 -10.01 11.27 -9.44
CA VAL A 287 -10.63 12.28 -8.58
C VAL A 287 -10.38 13.65 -9.17
N ASN A 288 -11.46 14.39 -9.40
CA ASN A 288 -11.40 15.72 -9.99
C ASN A 288 -10.88 16.77 -8.98
N ALA A 289 -9.57 16.92 -8.85
CA ALA A 289 -8.96 17.82 -7.86
C ALA A 289 -9.01 19.31 -8.25
N THR A 290 -9.18 19.63 -9.53
CA THR A 290 -9.16 20.99 -10.08
C THR A 290 -10.54 21.55 -10.41
N GLY A 291 -11.60 20.77 -10.21
CA GLY A 291 -12.98 21.18 -10.47
C GLY A 291 -13.34 21.25 -11.96
N GLN A 292 -12.70 20.43 -12.79
CA GLN A 292 -13.01 20.28 -14.21
C GLN A 292 -14.41 19.65 -14.43
N ALA A 293 -14.89 19.59 -15.67
CA ALA A 293 -16.21 19.02 -15.97
C ALA A 293 -16.28 17.50 -15.76
N SER A 294 -15.14 16.81 -15.88
CA SER A 294 -14.99 15.37 -15.69
C SER A 294 -13.77 15.11 -14.82
N ALA A 295 -13.82 14.06 -13.99
CA ALA A 295 -12.64 13.58 -13.28
C ALA A 295 -11.65 12.96 -14.27
N ILE A 296 -10.43 13.47 -14.28
CA ILE A 296 -9.31 12.94 -15.07
C ILE A 296 -8.28 12.49 -14.05
N CYS A 297 -7.66 11.33 -14.26
CA CYS A 297 -6.66 10.88 -13.31
C CYS A 297 -5.41 11.76 -13.37
N ASP A 298 -4.61 11.72 -12.32
CA ASP A 298 -3.32 12.39 -12.29
C ASP A 298 -2.27 11.62 -13.10
N ILE A 299 -1.23 12.32 -13.54
CA ILE A 299 -0.05 11.70 -14.14
C ILE A 299 0.83 11.09 -13.03
N GLY A 300 1.19 9.82 -13.18
CA GLY A 300 2.06 9.08 -12.26
C GLY A 300 1.30 8.13 -11.34
N ALA A 301 1.96 7.68 -10.27
CA ALA A 301 1.45 6.62 -9.38
C ALA A 301 0.48 7.11 -8.28
N PHE A 302 0.29 8.43 -8.20
CA PHE A 302 -0.40 9.11 -7.13
C PHE A 302 -1.63 9.84 -7.69
N GLU A 303 -2.76 9.76 -6.98
CA GLU A 303 -3.97 10.53 -7.27
C GLU A 303 -4.28 11.54 -6.16
N VAL A 304 -4.33 12.82 -6.50
CA VAL A 304 -4.75 13.91 -5.64
C VAL A 304 -6.27 13.86 -5.52
N GLY A 305 -6.77 13.73 -4.30
CA GLY A 305 -8.19 13.86 -4.00
C GLY A 305 -8.66 15.31 -3.86
N LEU A 306 -9.93 15.46 -3.49
CA LEU A 306 -10.51 16.73 -3.07
C LEU A 306 -10.33 16.88 -1.56
N GLY A 307 -9.52 17.84 -1.10
CA GLY A 307 -9.58 18.26 0.30
C GLY A 307 -8.26 18.58 0.97
N ASP A 308 -8.34 19.67 1.73
CA ASP A 308 -7.37 20.22 2.68
C ASP A 308 -6.71 19.14 3.55
N SER A 309 -5.57 19.47 4.16
CA SER A 309 -4.81 18.59 5.09
C SER A 309 -5.56 18.29 6.41
N ASN A 310 -6.89 18.40 6.40
CA ASN A 310 -7.76 18.59 7.54
C ASN A 310 -9.16 17.97 7.30
N SER A 311 -9.27 16.76 6.74
CA SER A 311 -10.56 16.05 6.80
C SER A 311 -10.91 15.84 8.28
N THR A 312 -11.84 16.65 8.79
CA THR A 312 -12.29 16.58 10.17
C THR A 312 -13.40 15.54 10.25
N LEU A 313 -13.02 14.26 10.32
CA LEU A 313 -13.95 13.22 10.70
C LEU A 313 -14.31 13.38 12.18
N LYS A 314 -15.59 13.33 12.50
CA LYS A 314 -16.08 13.16 13.88
C LYS A 314 -16.63 11.75 14.02
N VAL A 315 -16.08 11.01 14.97
CA VAL A 315 -16.56 9.67 15.32
C VAL A 315 -17.22 9.73 16.68
N THR A 316 -18.40 9.15 16.81
CA THR A 316 -19.06 8.93 18.10
C THR A 316 -19.44 7.47 18.24
N LYS A 317 -19.34 6.96 19.47
CA LYS A 317 -19.74 5.61 19.81
C LYS A 317 -20.61 5.63 21.05
N THR A 318 -21.74 4.95 21.00
CA THR A 318 -22.67 4.81 22.11
C THR A 318 -23.13 3.37 22.23
N ASP A 319 -23.68 3.02 23.39
CA ASP A 319 -24.48 1.81 23.57
C ASP A 319 -25.94 2.21 23.89
N ASP A 320 -26.83 1.22 23.91
CA ASP A 320 -28.25 1.36 24.30
C ASP A 320 -28.51 0.97 25.76
N VAL A 321 -27.47 0.95 26.62
CA VAL A 321 -27.58 0.52 28.03
C VAL A 321 -27.88 1.71 28.94
N GLU A 322 -29.01 1.66 29.64
CA GLU A 322 -29.32 2.62 30.71
C GLU A 322 -28.81 2.11 32.06
N GLY A 323 -27.64 2.59 32.48
CA GLY A 323 -27.02 2.25 33.76
C GLY A 323 -26.13 1.01 33.68
N SER A 324 -26.71 -0.19 33.73
CA SER A 324 -25.97 -1.46 33.72
C SER A 324 -26.69 -2.57 32.96
N VAL A 325 -25.93 -3.50 32.39
CA VAL A 325 -26.43 -4.71 31.72
C VAL A 325 -25.97 -5.96 32.47
N SER A 326 -26.79 -7.01 32.51
CA SER A 326 -26.41 -8.27 33.19
C SER A 326 -25.61 -9.18 32.27
N VAL A 327 -24.75 -10.03 32.84
CA VAL A 327 -24.10 -11.13 32.08
C VAL A 327 -25.18 -12.01 31.43
N GLY A 328 -25.02 -12.27 30.13
CA GLY A 328 -25.94 -13.03 29.30
C GLY A 328 -26.94 -12.16 28.52
N ASP A 329 -27.16 -10.92 28.92
CA ASP A 329 -28.02 -10.00 28.19
C ASP A 329 -27.34 -9.50 26.91
N SER A 330 -28.14 -9.16 25.91
CA SER A 330 -27.67 -8.51 24.70
C SER A 330 -27.98 -7.03 24.68
N PHE A 331 -27.03 -6.24 24.20
CA PHE A 331 -27.14 -4.80 23.99
C PHE A 331 -26.44 -4.41 22.68
N SER A 332 -26.65 -3.19 22.21
CA SER A 332 -26.21 -2.74 20.88
C SER A 332 -25.22 -1.59 20.98
N TYR A 333 -24.16 -1.65 20.17
CA TYR A 333 -23.32 -0.49 19.90
C TYR A 333 -23.82 0.26 18.67
N THR A 334 -23.79 1.59 18.72
CA THR A 334 -24.02 2.47 17.58
C THR A 334 -22.79 3.35 17.38
N ILE A 335 -22.23 3.34 16.17
CA ILE A 335 -21.10 4.15 15.76
C ILE A 335 -21.56 5.10 14.66
N THR A 336 -21.23 6.37 14.79
CA THR A 336 -21.57 7.41 13.82
C THR A 336 -20.27 8.06 13.36
N VAL A 337 -20.08 8.10 12.04
CA VAL A 337 -18.95 8.75 11.38
C VAL A 337 -19.48 9.90 10.54
N THR A 338 -19.15 11.13 10.93
CA THR A 338 -19.56 12.34 10.21
C THR A 338 -18.33 12.99 9.57
N ASN A 339 -18.41 13.26 8.27
CA ASN A 339 -17.45 14.12 7.60
C ASN A 339 -17.87 15.58 7.81
N LEU A 340 -17.14 16.34 8.64
CA LEU A 340 -17.44 17.74 8.91
C LEU A 340 -16.77 18.71 7.93
N SER A 341 -16.05 18.21 6.93
CA SER A 341 -15.37 19.05 5.95
C SER A 341 -16.27 19.43 4.78
N SER A 342 -15.85 20.44 4.01
CA SER A 342 -16.55 20.88 2.80
C SER A 342 -16.31 19.96 1.59
N GLU A 343 -15.38 19.01 1.70
CA GLU A 343 -15.03 18.05 0.66
C GLU A 343 -15.33 16.61 1.11
N PRO A 344 -15.46 15.63 0.20
CA PRO A 344 -15.60 14.23 0.58
C PRO A 344 -14.40 13.71 1.39
N ALA A 345 -14.65 12.91 2.42
CA ALA A 345 -13.63 12.13 3.11
C ALA A 345 -13.53 10.80 2.38
N MET A 346 -12.34 10.45 1.91
CA MET A 346 -12.17 9.37 0.95
C MET A 346 -11.59 8.12 1.60
N ASP A 347 -11.95 6.95 1.07
CA ASP A 347 -11.54 5.61 1.54
C ASP A 347 -11.64 5.45 3.07
N VAL A 348 -12.82 5.76 3.62
CA VAL A 348 -13.06 5.71 5.06
C VAL A 348 -13.22 4.25 5.50
N GLN A 349 -12.39 3.83 6.46
CA GLN A 349 -12.42 2.47 6.99
C GLN A 349 -12.52 2.49 8.51
N LEU A 350 -13.26 1.53 9.06
CA LEU A 350 -13.54 1.40 10.48
C LEU A 350 -13.00 0.07 11.00
N ASN A 351 -12.32 0.12 12.13
CA ASN A 351 -11.84 -1.04 12.89
C ASN A 351 -12.28 -0.92 14.36
N ASP A 352 -12.98 -1.93 14.85
CA ASP A 352 -13.55 -1.96 16.19
C ASP A 352 -13.32 -3.33 16.85
N PRO A 353 -12.18 -3.51 17.55
CA PRO A 353 -11.90 -4.71 18.33
C PRO A 353 -12.73 -4.72 19.61
N LEU A 354 -13.63 -5.69 19.74
CA LEU A 354 -14.49 -5.78 20.91
C LEU A 354 -13.71 -6.35 22.11
N PRO A 355 -13.89 -5.79 23.32
CA PRO A 355 -13.23 -6.28 24.52
C PRO A 355 -13.70 -7.69 24.89
N SER A 356 -12.88 -8.45 25.61
CA SER A 356 -13.16 -9.86 25.98
C SER A 356 -14.44 -10.05 26.80
N GLU A 357 -14.89 -9.00 27.47
CA GLU A 357 -16.08 -8.97 28.30
C GLU A 357 -17.39 -8.96 27.48
N VAL A 358 -17.30 -8.79 26.15
CA VAL A 358 -18.45 -8.89 25.25
C VAL A 358 -18.15 -9.78 24.05
N THR A 359 -19.17 -10.49 23.59
CA THR A 359 -19.07 -11.33 22.39
C THR A 359 -19.98 -10.77 21.30
N PHE A 360 -19.48 -10.64 20.07
CA PHE A 360 -20.28 -10.25 18.92
C PHE A 360 -21.48 -11.18 18.71
N LYS A 361 -22.68 -10.60 18.51
CA LYS A 361 -23.93 -11.32 18.22
C LYS A 361 -24.44 -11.04 16.81
N GLY A 362 -24.32 -9.80 16.35
CA GLY A 362 -24.85 -9.35 15.07
C GLY A 362 -26.38 -9.32 14.99
N PRO A 363 -26.94 -9.05 13.80
CA PRO A 363 -26.25 -8.67 12.56
C PRO A 363 -25.62 -7.27 12.65
N ILE A 364 -24.80 -6.91 11.66
CA ILE A 364 -24.30 -5.54 11.48
C ILE A 364 -25.22 -4.83 10.50
N SER A 365 -25.74 -3.68 10.90
CA SER A 365 -26.43 -2.73 10.03
C SER A 365 -25.49 -1.57 9.74
N SER A 366 -25.29 -1.24 8.45
CA SER A 366 -24.52 -0.07 8.04
C SER A 366 -25.32 0.74 7.04
N SER A 367 -25.33 2.07 7.18
CA SER A 367 -26.00 2.96 6.22
C SER A 367 -25.21 3.14 4.92
N GLN A 368 -23.92 2.78 4.90
CA GLN A 368 -23.03 2.86 3.74
C GLN A 368 -21.90 1.83 3.85
N GLY A 369 -21.44 1.31 2.72
CA GLY A 369 -20.31 0.38 2.68
C GLY A 369 -20.66 -1.01 3.19
N THR A 370 -19.62 -1.80 3.46
CA THR A 370 -19.77 -3.19 3.89
C THR A 370 -19.03 -3.42 5.20
N CYS A 371 -19.62 -4.21 6.09
CA CYS A 371 -19.06 -4.54 7.40
C CYS A 371 -19.03 -6.05 7.61
N SER A 372 -18.03 -6.53 8.36
CA SER A 372 -17.89 -7.93 8.75
C SER A 372 -17.36 -8.04 10.17
N ASN A 373 -17.56 -9.21 10.79
CA ASN A 373 -16.93 -9.57 12.05
C ASN A 373 -16.01 -10.78 11.83
N SER A 374 -14.78 -10.69 12.32
CA SER A 374 -13.84 -11.81 12.38
C SER A 374 -13.05 -11.74 13.68
N GLY A 375 -13.02 -12.84 14.44
CA GLY A 375 -12.26 -12.91 15.70
C GLY A 375 -12.67 -11.86 16.74
N ASN A 376 -13.97 -11.54 16.84
CA ASN A 376 -14.52 -10.48 17.71
C ASN A 376 -14.06 -9.05 17.35
N VAL A 377 -13.61 -8.84 16.11
CA VAL A 377 -13.28 -7.52 15.56
C VAL A 377 -14.28 -7.17 14.47
N VAL A 378 -14.95 -6.02 14.59
CA VAL A 378 -15.82 -5.49 13.55
C VAL A 378 -15.01 -4.57 12.63
N ASN A 379 -14.96 -4.92 11.34
CA ASN A 379 -14.28 -4.14 10.30
C ASN A 379 -15.30 -3.68 9.27
N CYS A 380 -15.24 -2.40 8.88
CA CYS A 380 -16.04 -1.87 7.78
C CYS A 380 -15.19 -1.12 6.76
N ASP A 381 -15.47 -1.36 5.49
CA ASP A 381 -15.09 -0.49 4.38
C ASP A 381 -16.29 0.40 4.07
N LEU A 382 -16.22 1.67 4.47
CA LEU A 382 -17.30 2.65 4.29
C LEU A 382 -17.17 3.38 2.95
N GLY A 383 -16.05 3.27 2.24
CA GLY A 383 -15.76 4.04 1.03
C GLY A 383 -15.75 5.55 1.29
N ASP A 384 -16.13 6.33 0.28
CA ASP A 384 -16.09 7.80 0.36
C ASP A 384 -17.34 8.35 1.07
N ILE A 385 -17.13 9.16 2.11
CA ILE A 385 -18.19 9.88 2.83
C ILE A 385 -18.23 11.32 2.30
N ALA A 386 -19.29 11.64 1.56
CA ALA A 386 -19.49 12.99 1.00
C ALA A 386 -19.38 14.11 2.05
N ALA A 387 -19.09 15.32 1.59
CA ALA A 387 -19.03 16.51 2.44
C ALA A 387 -20.30 16.64 3.31
N ASN A 388 -20.13 16.88 4.61
CA ASN A 388 -21.22 16.99 5.59
C ASN A 388 -22.11 15.73 5.74
N ALA A 389 -21.76 14.60 5.12
CA ALA A 389 -22.51 13.37 5.22
C ALA A 389 -22.17 12.60 6.51
N THR A 390 -23.08 11.72 6.91
CA THR A 390 -22.95 10.89 8.10
C THR A 390 -23.27 9.43 7.78
N VAL A 391 -22.40 8.53 8.20
CA VAL A 391 -22.57 7.08 8.11
C VAL A 391 -22.79 6.51 9.51
N THR A 392 -23.76 5.61 9.65
CA THR A 392 -24.08 4.96 10.93
C THR A 392 -23.93 3.45 10.81
N ILE A 393 -23.26 2.86 11.80
CA ILE A 393 -23.04 1.42 11.95
C ILE A 393 -23.64 1.00 13.28
N GLN A 394 -24.42 -0.09 13.28
CA GLN A 394 -25.03 -0.64 14.50
C GLN A 394 -24.91 -2.16 14.51
N PHE A 395 -24.57 -2.73 15.67
CA PHE A 395 -24.54 -4.19 15.85
C PHE A 395 -24.75 -4.57 17.33
N ALA A 396 -25.28 -5.77 17.55
CA ALA A 396 -25.51 -6.32 18.88
C ALA A 396 -24.32 -7.14 19.39
N VAL A 397 -24.14 -7.12 20.71
CA VAL A 397 -23.19 -7.94 21.47
C VAL A 397 -23.89 -8.63 22.66
N ILE A 398 -23.25 -9.62 23.26
CA ILE A 398 -23.67 -10.28 24.51
C ILE A 398 -22.66 -9.98 25.60
N ALA A 399 -23.12 -9.53 26.77
CA ALA A 399 -22.30 -9.37 27.96
C ALA A 399 -21.81 -10.74 28.45
N SER A 400 -20.49 -10.95 28.44
CA SER A 400 -19.86 -12.27 28.67
C SER A 400 -19.31 -12.42 30.10
N SER A 401 -18.91 -11.33 30.74
CA SER A 401 -18.38 -11.36 32.12
C SER A 401 -18.62 -10.03 32.84
N PRO A 402 -18.81 -10.04 34.19
CA PRO A 402 -19.08 -8.83 34.95
C PRO A 402 -17.82 -7.94 34.99
N ASN A 403 -18.01 -6.64 34.78
CA ASN A 403 -16.95 -5.62 34.81
C ASN A 403 -17.59 -4.23 35.01
N ASN A 404 -17.06 -3.45 35.96
CA ASN A 404 -17.57 -2.12 36.31
C ASN A 404 -17.10 -1.00 35.36
N GLY A 405 -17.07 -1.30 34.06
CA GLY A 405 -16.63 -0.35 33.03
C GLY A 405 -15.94 -1.06 31.86
N VAL A 406 -16.67 -1.88 31.12
CA VAL A 406 -16.20 -2.43 29.85
C VAL A 406 -15.98 -1.29 28.87
N VAL A 407 -14.72 -1.04 28.52
CA VAL A 407 -14.34 0.02 27.59
C VAL A 407 -14.25 -0.55 26.19
N ASN A 408 -15.04 -0.01 25.27
CA ASN A 408 -14.99 -0.37 23.86
C ASN A 408 -14.59 0.84 23.00
N THR A 409 -13.53 0.71 22.20
CA THR A 409 -12.96 1.81 21.41
C THR A 409 -12.94 1.45 19.93
N VAL A 410 -13.61 2.27 19.11
CA VAL A 410 -13.53 2.20 17.65
C VAL A 410 -12.45 3.13 17.14
N THR A 411 -11.75 2.71 16.09
CA THR A 411 -10.83 3.51 15.28
C THR A 411 -11.39 3.66 13.87
N VAL A 412 -11.41 4.87 13.34
CA VAL A 412 -11.79 5.17 11.96
C VAL A 412 -10.63 5.88 11.29
N ARG A 413 -10.22 5.38 10.12
CA ARG A 413 -9.22 5.99 9.27
C ARG A 413 -9.86 6.52 7.98
N ALA A 414 -9.31 7.59 7.44
CA ALA A 414 -9.61 8.07 6.09
C ALA A 414 -8.31 8.49 5.41
N LEU A 415 -8.26 8.36 4.09
CA LEU A 415 -7.15 8.88 3.29
C LEU A 415 -7.52 10.27 2.77
N THR A 416 -6.59 11.21 2.94
CA THR A 416 -6.58 12.49 2.21
C THR A 416 -5.41 12.51 1.22
N ASN A 417 -5.26 13.62 0.49
CA ASN A 417 -4.26 13.84 -0.56
C ASN A 417 -2.80 13.65 -0.17
N ALA A 418 -2.46 13.48 1.10
CA ALA A 418 -1.08 13.26 1.52
C ALA A 418 -0.95 12.54 2.85
N THR A 419 -2.05 12.26 3.55
CA THR A 419 -2.01 11.78 4.92
C THR A 419 -3.19 10.86 5.20
N THR A 420 -2.98 9.91 6.11
CA THR A 420 -4.08 9.17 6.72
C THR A 420 -4.53 9.94 7.96
N THR A 421 -5.79 10.36 8.01
CA THR A 421 -6.40 10.88 9.25
C THR A 421 -6.99 9.71 10.03
N THR A 422 -6.76 9.68 11.34
CA THR A 422 -7.28 8.64 12.24
C THR A 422 -8.03 9.30 13.38
N GLN A 423 -9.25 8.82 13.65
CA GLN A 423 -10.10 9.29 14.74
C GLN A 423 -10.60 8.11 15.55
N THR A 424 -10.71 8.29 16.87
CA THR A 424 -11.18 7.25 17.79
C THR A 424 -12.39 7.72 18.57
N ALA A 425 -13.29 6.79 18.90
CA ALA A 425 -14.36 7.04 19.85
C ALA A 425 -14.49 5.87 20.82
N THR A 426 -14.82 6.17 22.07
CA THR A 426 -14.89 5.19 23.15
C THR A 426 -16.23 5.29 23.85
N VAL A 427 -16.78 4.13 24.23
CA VAL A 427 -17.93 4.01 25.13
C VAL A 427 -17.56 3.10 26.30
N THR A 428 -18.20 3.31 27.45
CA THR A 428 -18.00 2.49 28.65
C THR A 428 -19.33 1.96 29.15
N THR A 429 -19.44 0.64 29.26
CA THR A 429 -20.67 -0.06 29.66
C THR A 429 -20.44 -0.78 30.98
N GLN A 430 -21.33 -0.62 31.96
CA GLN A 430 -21.26 -1.42 33.20
C GLN A 430 -21.94 -2.76 33.00
N VAL A 431 -21.20 -3.84 33.28
CA VAL A 431 -21.71 -5.22 33.26
C VAL A 431 -21.76 -5.76 34.68
N ILE A 432 -22.94 -6.13 35.14
CA ILE A 432 -23.16 -6.73 36.46
C ILE A 432 -23.39 -8.24 36.36
N GLU A 433 -23.21 -8.96 37.46
CA GLU A 433 -23.58 -10.38 37.51
C GLU A 433 -25.07 -10.53 37.17
N GLY A 434 -25.39 -11.59 36.42
CA GLY A 434 -26.77 -11.91 36.11
C GLY A 434 -27.57 -12.18 37.37
N ASP A 435 -28.66 -11.42 37.55
CA ASP A 435 -29.55 -11.63 38.67
C ASP A 435 -30.18 -13.03 38.54
N LEU A 436 -30.06 -13.88 39.57
CA LEU A 436 -30.70 -15.19 39.62
C LEU A 436 -32.22 -15.04 39.83
N GLN A 437 -32.89 -14.18 39.06
CA GLN A 437 -34.35 -14.06 39.08
C GLN A 437 -34.97 -15.14 38.19
N GLY A 438 -35.03 -16.37 38.69
CA GLY A 438 -35.79 -17.40 37.98
C GLY A 438 -35.73 -18.82 38.53
N SER A 439 -34.74 -19.18 39.34
CA SER A 439 -34.76 -20.46 40.04
C SER A 439 -35.13 -20.22 41.49
N GLY A 440 -36.43 -20.03 41.73
CA GLY A 440 -36.97 -20.34 43.04
C GLY A 440 -36.56 -21.76 43.38
N CYS A 441 -35.55 -21.92 44.24
CA CYS A 441 -35.23 -23.19 44.85
C CYS A 441 -36.42 -23.49 45.78
N ILE A 442 -37.48 -24.07 45.21
CA ILE A 442 -38.53 -24.71 45.99
C ILE A 442 -37.84 -25.91 46.64
N LEU A 443 -37.31 -25.70 47.84
CA LEU A 443 -36.93 -26.79 48.73
C LEU A 443 -38.21 -27.56 49.05
N ASN A 444 -38.47 -28.62 48.27
CA ASN A 444 -39.58 -29.52 48.49
C ASN A 444 -39.26 -30.35 49.75
N ALA A 445 -39.70 -29.85 50.92
CA ALA A 445 -39.45 -30.47 52.23
C ALA A 445 -40.28 -31.75 52.48
N ALA A 446 -40.62 -32.51 51.43
CA ALA A 446 -41.45 -33.70 51.53
C ALA A 446 -40.67 -35.01 51.78
N ASN A 447 -39.34 -35.02 51.68
CA ASN A 447 -38.54 -36.26 51.70
C ASN A 447 -37.42 -36.36 52.76
N TYR A 448 -37.39 -35.52 53.80
CA TYR A 448 -36.34 -35.61 54.82
C TYR A 448 -36.87 -35.89 56.23
N ALA A 449 -36.30 -36.93 56.85
CA ALA A 449 -36.53 -37.30 58.23
C ALA A 449 -36.10 -36.17 59.21
N PRO A 450 -36.73 -36.07 60.39
CA PRO A 450 -36.36 -35.04 61.37
C PRO A 450 -34.91 -35.21 61.83
N GLY A 451 -34.07 -34.20 61.57
CA GLY A 451 -32.66 -34.15 62.00
C GLY A 451 -31.62 -33.88 60.91
N SER A 452 -31.99 -33.81 59.63
CA SER A 452 -31.02 -33.61 58.54
C SER A 452 -30.53 -32.15 58.45
N LEU A 453 -29.20 -31.99 58.38
CA LEU A 453 -28.53 -30.73 58.11
C LEU A 453 -28.60 -30.44 56.60
N ILE A 454 -29.15 -29.30 56.20
CA ILE A 454 -29.17 -28.86 54.80
C ILE A 454 -27.93 -27.99 54.58
N GLY A 455 -26.92 -28.51 53.88
CA GLY A 455 -25.78 -27.73 53.42
C GLY A 455 -26.12 -27.05 52.09
N MET A 456 -26.29 -25.73 52.11
CA MET A 456 -26.40 -24.93 50.89
C MET A 456 -24.99 -24.40 50.57
N PHE A 457 -24.36 -24.91 49.52
CA PHE A 457 -23.11 -24.34 49.00
C PHE A 457 -23.48 -23.18 48.07
N LEU A 458 -23.30 -21.94 48.53
CA LEU A 458 -23.19 -20.77 47.66
C LEU A 458 -21.71 -20.57 47.32
N PRO A 459 -21.35 -20.23 46.07
CA PRO A 459 -19.96 -20.09 45.66
C PRO A 459 -19.42 -18.70 46.05
N LEU A 460 -19.38 -18.39 47.35
CA LEU A 460 -18.56 -17.30 47.89
C LEU A 460 -17.97 -17.79 49.22
N GLY A 461 -16.64 -17.83 49.28
CA GLY A 461 -15.83 -18.54 50.29
C GLY A 461 -15.85 -17.98 51.72
N LEU A 462 -17.03 -17.72 52.30
CA LEU A 462 -17.21 -17.44 53.72
C LEU A 462 -18.48 -18.16 54.21
N GLY A 463 -18.29 -19.27 54.92
CA GLY A 463 -19.40 -20.10 55.41
C GLY A 463 -20.23 -19.38 56.49
N LEU A 464 -21.47 -19.01 56.15
CA LEU A 464 -22.53 -18.76 57.13
C LEU A 464 -23.47 -19.97 57.19
N SER A 465 -23.54 -20.61 58.36
CA SER A 465 -24.55 -21.66 58.64
C SER A 465 -25.81 -21.02 59.24
N PHE A 466 -26.97 -21.21 58.62
CA PHE A 466 -28.27 -20.89 59.21
C PHE A 466 -28.90 -22.15 59.85
N ILE A 467 -29.29 -22.05 61.13
CA ILE A 467 -30.04 -23.09 61.83
C ILE A 467 -31.53 -22.74 61.77
N VAL A 468 -32.33 -23.50 61.03
CA VAL A 468 -33.80 -23.41 61.07
C VAL A 468 -34.33 -24.43 62.08
N ARG A 469 -34.73 -23.99 63.28
CA ARG A 469 -35.46 -24.85 64.24
C ARG A 469 -36.96 -24.77 64.00
N ARG A 470 -37.58 -25.90 63.69
CA ARG A 470 -39.04 -26.04 63.66
C ARG A 470 -39.56 -26.09 65.11
N ARG A 471 -40.24 -25.03 65.58
CA ARG A 471 -41.05 -25.10 66.82
C ARG A 471 -42.32 -25.90 66.51
N VAL A 472 -42.48 -27.05 67.14
CA VAL A 472 -43.78 -27.73 67.27
C VAL A 472 -44.35 -27.31 68.63
N LYS A 473 -45.65 -26.98 68.68
CA LYS A 473 -46.36 -26.66 69.93
C LYS A 473 -46.34 -27.83 70.90
#